data_AF-H0A9J5-F1
#
_entry.id   AF-H0A9J5-F1
#
_cell.length_a   1.000
_cell.length_b   1.000
_cell.length_c   1.000
_cell.angle_alpha   90.00
_cell.angle_beta   90.00
_cell.angle_gamma   90.00
#
_symmetry.space_group_name_H-M   'P 1'
#
loop_
_entity.id
_entity.type
_entity.pdbx_description
1 polymer ?
#
loop_
_entity_poly.entity_id
_entity_poly.type
_entity_poly.pdbx_seq_one_letter_code
_entity_poly.pdbx_strand_id
1 'polypeptide(L)' 'MDLDQILTDLAGLSVIILGLVSLTEAILQVQLIGQRLPFTQGVMISLFTISFGGVLLTESASKAFQKLRLKSREMMK' A
#
# COMPACT_ATOMS: atom_id res chain seq x y z
N MET A 1 -8.92 16.21 -14.54
CA MET A 1 -8.37 15.07 -13.78
C MET A 1 -7.39 15.66 -12.79
N ASP A 2 -7.73 15.64 -11.51
CA ASP A 2 -6.96 16.34 -10.48
C ASP A 2 -5.64 15.61 -10.23
N LEU A 3 -4.54 16.37 -10.23
CA LEU A 3 -3.18 15.84 -10.09
C LEU A 3 -3.01 15.03 -8.78
N ASP A 4 -3.75 15.41 -7.74
CA ASP A 4 -3.77 14.71 -6.45
C ASP A 4 -4.41 13.32 -6.54
N GLN A 5 -5.40 13.12 -7.41
CA GLN A 5 -6.00 11.80 -7.64
C GLN A 5 -5.03 10.88 -8.38
N ILE A 6 -4.32 11.38 -9.38
CA ILE A 6 -3.28 10.62 -10.10
C ILE A 6 -2.17 10.17 -9.14
N LEU A 7 -1.73 11.07 -8.26
CA LEU A 7 -0.67 10.76 -7.29
C LEU A 7 -1.14 9.72 -6.27
N THR A 8 -2.38 9.83 -5.79
CA THR A 8 -2.94 8.87 -4.83
C THR A 8 -3.15 7.50 -5.48
N ASP A 9 -3.60 7.47 -6.74
CA ASP A 9 -3.79 6.23 -7.51
C ASP A 9 -2.45 5.54 -7.80
N LEU A 10 -1.42 6.30 -8.20
CA LEU A 10 -0.07 5.77 -8.40
C LEU A 10 0.53 5.24 -7.09
N ALA A 11 0.32 5.93 -5.98
CA ALA A 11 0.74 5.46 -4.66
C ALA A 11 0.02 4.17 -4.27
N GLY A 12 -1.30 4.10 -4.47
CA GLY A 12 -2.10 2.90 -4.21
C GLY A 12 -1.64 1.71 -5.04
N LEU A 13 -1.44 1.90 -6.35
CA LEU A 13 -0.90 0.87 -7.24
C LEU A 13 0.49 0.39 -6.80
N SER A 14 1.38 1.31 -6.43
CA SER A 14 2.73 0.97 -5.96
C SER A 14 2.69 0.13 -4.69
N VAL A 15 1.81 0.48 -3.74
CA VAL A 15 1.60 -0.28 -2.51
C VAL A 15 1.07 -1.68 -2.81
N ILE A 16 0.12 -1.83 -3.73
CA ILE A 16 -0.39 -3.14 -4.16
C ILE A 16 0.74 -4.01 -4.73
N ILE A 17 1.57 -3.44 -5.62
CA ILE A 17 2.70 -4.15 -6.22
C ILE A 17 3.69 -4.62 -5.15
N LEU A 18 4.04 -3.77 -4.18
CA LEU A 18 4.92 -4.13 -3.07
C LEU A 18 4.33 -5.26 -2.22
N GLY A 19 3.02 -5.23 -1.96
CA GLY A 19 2.33 -6.30 -1.25
C GLY A 19 2.38 -7.65 -2.00
N LEU A 20 2.26 -7.63 -3.34
CA LEU A 20 2.37 -8.85 -4.16
C LEU A 20 3.80 -9.40 -4.20
N VAL A 21 4.82 -8.54 -4.21
CA VAL A 21 6.22 -8.96 -4.13
C VAL A 21 6.49 -9.64 -2.79
N SER A 22 6.06 -9.03 -1.68
CA SER A 22 6.20 -9.63 -0.35
C SER A 22 5.48 -10.98 -0.24
N LEU A 23 4.30 -11.12 -0.87
CA LEU A 23 3.58 -12.40 -0.90
C LEU A 23 4.38 -13.48 -1.62
N THR A 24 5.00 -13.10 -2.74
CA THR A 24 5.84 -14.00 -3.54
C THR A 24 7.06 -14.46 -2.73
N GLU A 25 7.72 -13.55 -2.01
CA GLU A 25 8.83 -13.88 -1.11
C GLU A 25 8.40 -14.84 0.00
N ALA A 26 7.24 -14.61 0.62
CA ALA A 26 6.71 -15.48 1.66
C ALA A 26 6.47 -16.91 1.13
N ILE A 27 5.91 -17.04 -0.08
CA ILE A 27 5.70 -18.34 -0.74
C ILE A 27 7.04 -19.04 -1.02
N LEU A 28 8.03 -18.29 -1.53
CA LEU A 28 9.36 -18.83 -1.81
C LEU A 28 10.07 -19.32 -0.55
N GLN A 29 9.93 -18.62 0.58
CA GLN A 29 10.50 -19.04 1.86
C GLN A 29 9.93 -20.38 2.34
N VAL A 30 8.64 -20.67 2.10
CA VAL A 30 8.06 -22.00 2.38
C VAL A 30 8.69 -23.07 1.51
N GLN A 31 8.82 -22.81 0.21
CA GLN A 31 9.32 -23.80 -0.73
C GLN A 31 10.81 -24.10 -0.52
N LEU A 32 11.62 -23.09 -0.19
CA LEU A 32 13.07 -23.22 -0.08
C LEU A 32 13.55 -23.61 1.32
N ILE A 33 12.87 -23.16 2.38
CA ILE A 33 13.37 -23.25 3.76
C ILE A 33 12.45 -24.14 4.63
N GLY A 34 11.22 -24.41 4.19
CA GLY A 34 10.27 -25.30 4.90
C GLY A 34 9.71 -24.72 6.21
N GLN A 35 10.01 -23.45 6.54
CA GLN A 35 9.50 -22.80 7.75
C GLN A 35 8.10 -22.22 7.54
N ARG A 36 7.15 -22.63 8.40
CA ARG A 36 5.75 -22.18 8.33
C ARG A 36 5.48 -20.83 9.01
N LEU A 37 6.27 -20.45 10.02
CA LEU A 37 6.08 -19.20 10.77
C LEU A 37 6.32 -17.94 9.93
N PRO A 38 7.41 -17.84 9.12
CA PRO A 38 7.67 -16.70 8.25
C PRO A 38 6.60 -16.52 7.17
N PHE A 39 6.00 -17.63 6.73
CA PHE A 39 4.94 -17.63 5.74
C PHE A 39 3.66 -16.97 6.24
N THR A 40 3.16 -17.40 7.40
CA THR A 40 1.90 -16.84 7.92
C THR A 40 2.03 -15.34 8.17
N GLN A 41 3.17 -14.89 8.71
CA GLN A 41 3.44 -13.47 8.91
C GLN A 41 3.55 -12.72 7.58
N GLY A 42 4.31 -13.25 6.62
CA GLY A 42 4.49 -12.65 5.29
C GLY A 42 3.17 -12.53 4.52
N VAL A 43 2.33 -13.57 4.54
CA VAL A 43 1.00 -13.55 3.92
C VAL A 43 0.09 -12.50 4.57
N MET A 44 0.06 -12.43 5.91
CA MET A 44 -0.75 -11.44 6.62
C MET A 44 -0.34 -10.00 6.29
N ILE A 45 0.96 -9.72 6.30
CA ILE A 45 1.50 -8.39 5.94
C ILE A 45 1.17 -8.06 4.48
N SER A 46 1.30 -9.03 3.58
CA SER A 46 1.01 -8.84 2.16
C SER A 46 -0.46 -8.53 1.90
N LEU A 47 -1.37 -9.29 2.50
CA LEU A 47 -2.81 -9.06 2.38
C LEU A 47 -3.22 -7.70 2.94
N PHE A 48 -2.66 -7.32 4.10
CA PHE A 48 -2.86 -5.99 4.67
C PHE A 48 -2.37 -4.90 3.72
N THR A 49 -1.17 -5.05 3.15
CA THR A 49 -0.55 -4.07 2.26
C THR A 49 -1.38 -3.90 0.98
N ILE A 50 -1.80 -5.01 0.35
CA ILE A 50 -2.68 -4.97 -0.84
C ILE A 50 -4.00 -4.28 -0.51
N SER A 51 -4.62 -4.62 0.63
CA SER A 51 -5.89 -4.02 1.05
C SER A 51 -5.75 -2.52 1.30
N PHE A 52 -4.66 -2.10 1.95
CA PHE A 52 -4.34 -0.70 2.18
C PHE A 52 -4.11 0.05 0.86
N GLY A 53 -3.39 -0.54 -0.08
CA GLY A 53 -3.22 0.01 -1.43
C GLY A 53 -4.55 0.17 -2.16
N GLY A 54 -5.48 -0.79 -2.03
CA GLY A 54 -6.84 -0.68 -2.56
C GLY A 54 -7.64 0.49 -1.95
N VAL A 55 -7.48 0.75 -0.65
CA VAL A 55 -8.10 1.91 0.01
C VAL A 55 -7.57 3.23 -0.57
N LEU A 56 -6.28 3.30 -0.92
CA LEU A 56 -5.69 4.49 -1.53
C LEU A 56 -6.25 4.80 -2.92
N LEU A 57 -6.76 3.80 -3.64
CA LEU A 57 -7.42 3.99 -4.95
C LEU A 57 -8.85 4.58 -4.83
N THR A 58 -9.34 4.83 -3.62
CA THR A 58 -10.70 5.37 -3.42
C THR A 58 -10.70 6.90 -3.49
N GLU A 59 -11.82 7.48 -3.96
CA GLU A 59 -12.00 8.94 -3.96
C GLU A 59 -11.85 9.57 -2.56
N SER A 60 -12.25 8.83 -1.52
CA SER A 60 -12.14 9.27 -0.13
C SER A 60 -10.68 9.47 0.30
N ALA A 61 -9.78 8.59 -0.14
CA ALA A 61 -8.35 8.71 0.14
C ALA A 61 -7.74 9.92 -0.57
N SER A 62 -8.10 10.13 -1.85
CA SER A 62 -7.65 11.31 -2.61
C SER A 62 -8.11 12.62 -1.95
N LYS A 63 -9.37 12.71 -1.52
CA LYS A 63 -9.90 13.88 -0.78
C LYS A 63 -9.20 14.10 0.57
N ALA A 64 -8.86 13.02 1.28
CA ALA A 64 -8.12 13.11 2.53
C ALA A 64 -6.69 13.61 2.31
N PHE A 65 -6.02 13.13 1.26
CA PHE A 65 -4.68 13.57 0.87
C PHE A 65 -4.66 15.05 0.50
N GLN A 66 -5.65 15.50 -0.27
CA GLN A 66 -5.80 16.92 -0.63
C GLN A 66 -5.96 17.80 0.62
N LYS A 67 -6.80 17.41 1.59
CA LYS A 67 -6.97 18.13 2.86
C LYS A 67 -5.67 18.18 3.67
N LEU A 68 -4.94 17.06 3.76
CA LEU A 68 -3.64 16.98 4.43
C LEU A 68 -2.62 17.91 3.78
N ARG A 69 -2.56 17.93 2.44
CA ARG A 69 -1.64 18.78 1.68
C ARG A 69 -1.92 20.27 1.88
N LEU A 70 -3.20 20.67 1.88
CA LEU A 70 -3.60 22.05 2.15
C LEU A 70 -3.24 22.46 3.58
N LYS A 71 -3.57 21.63 4.57
CA LYS A 71 -3.22 21.88 5.98
C LYS A 71 -1.70 21.94 6.21
N SER A 72 -0.93 21.07 5.54
CA SER A 72 0.54 21.09 5.61
C SER A 72 1.12 22.40 5.06
N ARG A 73 0.53 22.95 3.98
CA ARG A 73 0.94 24.25 3.43
C ARG A 73 0.59 25.43 4.34
N GLU A 74 -0.52 25.36 5.06
CA GLU A 74 -0.89 26.37 6.06
C GLU A 74 0.08 26.38 7.25
N MET A 75 0.55 25.22 7.69
CA MET A 75 1.53 25.12 8.80
C MET A 75 2.96 25.54 8.41
N MET A 76 3.28 25.63 7.12
CA MET A 76 4.60 26.06 6.63
C MET A 76 4.69 27.56 6.30
N LYS A 77 3.59 28.30 6.48
CA LYS A 77 3.54 29.77 6.35
C LYS A 77 3.50 30.41 7.73
#